data_AF-N2AZF9-F1
#
_entry.id   AF-N2AZF9-F1
#
_cell.length_a   1.000
_cell.length_b   1.000
_cell.length_c   1.000
_cell.angle_alpha   90.00
_cell.angle_beta   90.00
_cell.angle_gamma   90.00
#
_symmetry.space_group_name_H-M   'P 1'
#
loop_
_entity.id
_entity.type
_entity.pdbx_description
1 polymer ?
#
loop_
_entity_poly.entity_id
_entity_poly.type
_entity_poly.pdbx_seq_one_letter_code
_entity_poly.pdbx_strand_id
1 'polypeptide(L)'
;MLFIIDEASGVADPIMEAVLGTLSGENNKLLMCGNPTRTSGTFFDAFNADRAQYQCHTVSSRNSPRTNKDNIASLDRKYGKDSNVVRVRVDGEFPEQDDDIFIMLSIIEHCTMLDLPEDVPIKRISFGVDVARYGGAETVIAQNVGGKITLPIMFRGKSLMTTAGKIVWLYRKMIADYPAYRGKIYVNIDDTGLGGGVTDRLEEVKQEEKLGRMVIVPVNAAARVPDDLVEDGSGKIKACDIYDDMTAYLWGTVKDKLIAEELSLENDNELVAQLSCRKQKMTSRGKLYLESKDEMKKRGIESPDRADAVALSCYEIETFHIDSLIS
;
A
#
# COMPACT_ATOMS: atom_id res chain seq x y z
N MET A 1 -28.87 14.10 -22.13
CA MET A 1 -27.71 13.19 -21.93
C MET A 1 -27.54 12.97 -20.43
N LEU A 2 -27.12 11.78 -20.00
CA LEU A 2 -26.87 11.48 -18.59
C LEU A 2 -25.44 10.95 -18.45
N PHE A 3 -24.61 11.65 -17.68
CA PHE A 3 -23.34 11.13 -17.20
C PHE A 3 -23.52 10.58 -15.80
N ILE A 4 -23.05 9.35 -15.59
CA ILE A 4 -22.89 8.76 -14.27
C ILE A 4 -21.39 8.52 -14.12
N ILE A 5 -20.79 9.25 -13.18
CA ILE A 5 -19.37 9.16 -12.86
C ILE A 5 -19.30 8.50 -11.49
N ASP A 6 -18.85 7.26 -11.48
CA ASP A 6 -18.51 6.57 -10.24
C ASP A 6 -17.08 6.93 -9.84
N GLU A 7 -16.80 6.93 -8.54
CA GLU A 7 -15.52 7.34 -7.94
C GLU A 7 -15.00 8.72 -8.41
N ALA A 8 -15.93 9.67 -8.55
CA ALA A 8 -15.70 11.00 -9.11
C ALA A 8 -14.62 11.81 -8.39
N SER A 9 -14.31 11.53 -7.11
CA SER A 9 -13.21 12.19 -6.39
C SER A 9 -11.82 11.83 -6.92
N GLY A 10 -11.67 10.69 -7.60
CA GLY A 10 -10.40 10.24 -8.19
C GLY A 10 -10.18 10.72 -9.62
N VAL A 11 -11.25 11.10 -10.33
CA VAL A 11 -11.21 11.47 -11.76
C VAL A 11 -10.38 12.73 -11.97
N ALA A 12 -9.53 12.71 -12.99
CA ALA A 12 -8.67 13.85 -13.33
C ALA A 12 -9.50 15.03 -13.86
N ASP A 13 -9.15 16.26 -13.44
CA ASP A 13 -9.89 17.47 -13.81
C ASP A 13 -10.05 17.66 -15.33
N PRO A 14 -9.07 17.37 -16.22
CA PRO A 14 -9.29 17.49 -17.66
C PRO A 14 -10.43 16.61 -18.20
N ILE A 15 -10.65 15.44 -17.58
CA ILE A 15 -11.77 14.55 -17.94
C ILE A 15 -13.08 15.19 -17.49
N MET A 16 -13.11 15.72 -16.27
CA MET A 16 -14.28 16.39 -15.71
C MET A 16 -14.65 17.65 -16.50
N GLU A 17 -13.66 18.48 -16.87
CA GLU A 17 -13.84 19.66 -17.72
C GLU A 17 -14.46 19.28 -19.07
N ALA A 18 -13.97 18.22 -19.70
CA ALA A 18 -14.55 17.71 -20.95
C ALA A 18 -16.01 17.27 -20.76
N VAL A 19 -16.33 16.55 -19.69
CA VAL A 19 -17.72 16.17 -19.37
C VAL A 19 -18.59 17.41 -19.18
N LEU A 20 -18.18 18.34 -18.32
CA LEU A 20 -18.92 19.57 -18.02
C LEU A 20 -19.16 20.40 -19.29
N GLY A 21 -18.18 20.49 -20.19
CA GLY A 21 -18.31 21.20 -21.47
C GLY A 21 -19.40 20.65 -22.39
N THR A 22 -19.78 19.38 -22.23
CA THR A 22 -20.88 18.76 -23.01
C THR A 22 -22.27 18.96 -22.39
N LEU A 23 -22.37 19.49 -21.17
CA LEU A 23 -23.63 19.67 -20.43
C LEU A 23 -24.41 20.94 -20.83
N SER A 24 -24.42 21.32 -22.12
CA SER A 24 -25.04 22.57 -22.62
C SER A 24 -26.55 22.49 -22.91
N GLY A 25 -27.15 21.29 -22.96
CA GLY A 25 -28.57 21.10 -23.23
C GLY A 25 -29.45 21.15 -21.98
N GLU A 26 -30.68 21.64 -22.11
CA GLU A 26 -31.63 21.84 -20.99
C GLU A 26 -31.92 20.58 -20.14
N ASN A 27 -31.85 19.40 -20.76
CA ASN A 27 -32.14 18.10 -20.12
C ASN A 27 -30.88 17.25 -19.87
N ASN A 28 -29.70 17.87 -19.78
CA ASN A 28 -28.49 17.16 -19.40
C ASN A 28 -28.44 16.93 -17.89
N LYS A 29 -28.00 15.74 -17.50
CA LYS A 29 -27.91 15.30 -16.10
C LYS A 29 -26.51 14.77 -15.84
N LEU A 30 -25.99 15.12 -14.67
CA LEU A 30 -24.73 14.62 -14.15
C LEU A 30 -25.01 14.03 -12.78
N LEU A 31 -24.63 12.77 -12.59
CA LEU A 31 -24.59 12.09 -11.30
C LEU A 31 -23.14 11.76 -11.02
N MET A 32 -22.62 12.26 -9.90
CA MET A 32 -21.31 11.93 -9.38
C MET A 32 -21.48 11.13 -8.08
N CYS A 33 -20.84 9.97 -8.02
CA CYS A 33 -20.75 9.11 -6.85
C CYS A 33 -19.27 8.87 -6.54
N GLY A 34 -18.94 8.58 -5.28
CA GLY A 34 -17.57 8.22 -4.91
C GLY A 34 -17.23 8.57 -3.48
N ASN A 35 -16.12 8.03 -2.99
CA ASN A 35 -15.58 8.41 -1.69
C ASN A 35 -14.90 9.79 -1.78
N PRO A 36 -15.09 10.69 -0.81
CA PRO A 36 -14.54 12.05 -0.85
C PRO A 36 -13.05 12.08 -0.46
N THR A 37 -12.17 11.57 -1.32
CA THR A 37 -10.76 11.32 -0.99
C THR A 37 -9.84 12.54 -1.19
N ARG A 38 -10.31 13.59 -1.89
CA ARG A 38 -9.53 14.81 -2.20
C ARG A 38 -10.23 16.07 -1.71
N THR A 39 -9.46 17.03 -1.24
CA THR A 39 -9.92 18.38 -0.84
C THR A 39 -9.84 19.40 -1.97
N SER A 40 -9.82 18.94 -3.22
CA SER A 40 -9.73 19.75 -4.43
C SER A 40 -10.31 18.99 -5.63
N GLY A 41 -10.53 19.71 -6.73
CA GLY A 41 -11.06 19.19 -7.98
C GLY A 41 -12.58 19.20 -8.05
N THR A 42 -13.10 18.85 -9.21
CA THR A 42 -14.53 19.04 -9.56
C THR A 42 -15.50 18.41 -8.55
N PHE A 43 -15.18 17.22 -8.03
CA PHE A 43 -16.04 16.55 -7.04
C PHE A 43 -16.06 17.28 -5.69
N PHE A 44 -14.92 17.80 -5.24
CA PHE A 44 -14.85 18.60 -4.01
C PHE A 44 -15.62 19.91 -4.16
N ASP A 45 -15.45 20.59 -5.29
CA ASP A 45 -16.11 21.87 -5.57
C ASP A 45 -17.62 21.73 -5.60
N ALA A 46 -18.15 20.62 -6.12
CA ALA A 46 -19.58 20.33 -6.11
C ALA A 46 -20.21 20.31 -4.70
N PHE A 47 -19.45 19.97 -3.67
CA PHE A 47 -19.89 20.01 -2.27
C PHE A 47 -19.53 21.33 -1.56
N ASN A 48 -18.72 22.19 -2.19
CA ASN A 48 -18.19 23.42 -1.62
C ASN A 48 -18.50 24.64 -2.51
N ALA A 49 -17.54 25.07 -3.34
CA ALA A 49 -17.63 26.31 -4.12
C ALA A 49 -18.87 26.35 -5.04
N ASP A 50 -19.21 25.21 -5.64
CA ASP A 50 -20.32 25.05 -6.57
C ASP A 50 -21.57 24.43 -5.93
N ARG A 51 -21.65 24.36 -4.60
CA ARG A 51 -22.74 23.67 -3.88
C ARG A 51 -24.14 24.08 -4.30
N ALA A 52 -24.32 25.32 -4.74
CA ALA A 52 -25.59 25.86 -5.24
C ALA A 52 -26.07 25.21 -6.55
N GLN A 53 -25.16 24.62 -7.34
CA GLN A 53 -25.43 23.98 -8.63
C GLN A 53 -25.80 22.49 -8.48
N TYR A 54 -25.56 21.90 -7.30
CA TYR A 54 -25.67 20.47 -7.06
C TYR A 54 -26.70 20.12 -5.98
N GLN A 55 -27.25 18.92 -6.08
CA GLN A 55 -27.98 18.29 -4.98
C GLN A 55 -27.08 17.23 -4.35
N CYS A 56 -26.41 17.61 -3.26
CA CYS A 56 -25.46 16.73 -2.59
C CYS A 56 -26.13 15.81 -1.56
N HIS A 57 -25.69 14.57 -1.53
CA HIS A 57 -26.09 13.56 -0.56
C HIS A 57 -24.83 12.93 0.05
N THR A 58 -24.76 12.88 1.38
CA THR A 58 -23.68 12.21 2.11
C THR A 58 -24.25 10.96 2.77
N VAL A 59 -23.57 9.82 2.57
CA VAL A 59 -24.00 8.52 3.12
C VAL A 59 -22.87 7.97 3.98
N SER A 60 -23.09 7.99 5.31
CA SER A 60 -22.18 7.37 6.26
C SER A 60 -22.45 5.86 6.38
N SER A 61 -21.37 5.08 6.39
CA SER A 61 -21.37 3.66 6.74
C SER A 61 -21.97 3.41 8.14
N ARG A 62 -21.90 4.38 9.07
CA ARG A 62 -22.52 4.26 10.40
C ARG A 62 -24.03 4.08 10.32
N ASN A 63 -24.68 4.74 9.37
CA ASN A 63 -26.13 4.74 9.22
C ASN A 63 -26.64 3.63 8.28
N SER A 64 -25.73 2.95 7.57
CA SER A 64 -26.10 1.87 6.66
C SER A 64 -26.31 0.54 7.41
N PRO A 65 -27.42 -0.19 7.18
CA PRO A 65 -27.63 -1.52 7.77
C PRO A 65 -26.74 -2.59 7.14
N ARG A 66 -26.07 -2.30 6.01
CA ARG A 66 -25.29 -3.28 5.23
C ARG A 66 -23.83 -3.36 5.63
N THR A 67 -23.36 -2.47 6.50
CA THR A 67 -21.94 -2.35 6.85
C THR A 67 -21.58 -3.16 8.07
N ASN A 68 -20.37 -3.71 8.09
CA ASN A 68 -19.82 -4.38 9.25
C ASN A 68 -19.49 -3.36 10.38
N LYS A 69 -20.29 -3.39 11.45
CA LYS A 69 -20.15 -2.46 12.58
C LYS A 69 -18.91 -2.73 13.44
N ASP A 70 -18.45 -3.98 13.50
CA ASP A 70 -17.23 -4.33 14.22
C ASP A 70 -15.99 -3.76 13.52
N ASN A 71 -15.98 -3.77 12.19
CA ASN A 71 -14.92 -3.14 11.39
C ASN A 71 -14.86 -1.62 11.63
N ILE A 72 -16.02 -0.95 11.62
CA ILE A 72 -16.09 0.50 11.93
C ILE A 72 -15.56 0.78 13.34
N ALA A 73 -16.00 0.03 14.34
CA ALA A 73 -15.55 0.20 15.72
C ALA A 73 -14.04 -0.08 15.88
N SER A 74 -13.48 -0.98 15.06
CA SER A 74 -12.04 -1.24 15.02
C SER A 74 -11.27 -0.03 14.48
N LEU A 75 -11.71 0.55 13.35
CA LEU A 75 -11.07 1.75 12.77
C LEU A 75 -11.13 2.94 13.73
N ASP A 76 -12.29 3.20 14.34
CA ASP A 76 -12.47 4.26 15.34
C ASP A 76 -11.48 4.12 16.50
N ARG A 77 -11.27 2.89 16.99
CA ARG A 77 -10.39 2.63 18.13
C ARG A 77 -8.91 2.79 17.77
N LYS A 78 -8.53 2.37 16.57
CA LYS A 78 -7.11 2.31 16.14
C LYS A 78 -6.58 3.63 15.63
N TYR A 79 -7.38 4.36 14.87
CA TYR A 79 -6.94 5.58 14.17
C TYR A 79 -7.56 6.84 14.76
N GLY A 80 -8.63 6.69 15.56
CA GLY A 80 -9.40 7.81 16.09
C GLY A 80 -10.54 8.19 15.15
N LYS A 81 -11.67 8.59 15.75
CA LYS A 81 -12.91 8.92 15.03
C LYS A 81 -12.74 10.08 14.04
N ASP A 82 -11.86 11.01 14.36
CA ASP A 82 -11.62 12.21 13.56
C ASP A 82 -10.50 12.01 12.53
N SER A 83 -9.92 10.80 12.43
CA SER A 83 -8.88 10.52 11.44
C SER A 83 -9.40 10.56 10.01
N ASN A 84 -8.55 11.00 9.08
CA ASN A 84 -8.91 11.08 7.66
C ASN A 84 -9.43 9.76 7.08
N VAL A 85 -8.89 8.62 7.52
CA VAL A 85 -9.40 7.31 7.07
C VAL A 85 -10.82 7.02 7.55
N VAL A 86 -11.15 7.37 8.80
CA VAL A 86 -12.51 7.20 9.32
C VAL A 86 -13.45 8.18 8.63
N ARG A 87 -13.07 9.47 8.52
CA ARG A 87 -13.87 10.48 7.82
C ARG A 87 -14.26 10.03 6.42
N VAL A 88 -13.29 9.58 5.63
CA VAL A 88 -13.52 9.18 4.24
C VAL A 88 -14.25 7.85 4.13
N ARG A 89 -13.73 6.77 4.75
CA ARG A 89 -14.23 5.40 4.52
C ARG A 89 -15.45 5.03 5.36
N VAL A 90 -15.63 5.70 6.50
CA VAL A 90 -16.76 5.46 7.41
C VAL A 90 -17.79 6.56 7.28
N ASP A 91 -17.40 7.82 7.37
CA ASP A 91 -18.35 8.92 7.49
C ASP A 91 -18.80 9.52 6.14
N GLY A 92 -18.06 9.25 5.07
CA GLY A 92 -18.33 9.82 3.76
C GLY A 92 -18.07 11.33 3.74
N GLU A 93 -17.09 11.77 4.53
CA GLU A 93 -16.67 13.16 4.67
C GLU A 93 -15.27 13.37 4.10
N PHE A 94 -15.04 14.56 3.54
CA PHE A 94 -13.73 14.94 3.04
C PHE A 94 -12.66 14.90 4.15
N PRO A 95 -11.42 14.53 3.83
CA PRO A 95 -10.32 14.55 4.79
C PRO A 95 -9.98 15.98 5.18
N GLU A 96 -9.44 16.15 6.36
CA GLU A 96 -8.76 17.38 6.75
C GLU A 96 -7.35 17.40 6.15
N GLN A 97 -6.81 18.59 5.88
CA GLN A 97 -5.43 18.72 5.43
C GLN A 97 -4.47 18.27 6.54
N ASP A 98 -3.58 17.32 6.21
CA ASP A 98 -2.47 16.89 7.05
C ASP A 98 -1.21 16.85 6.19
N ASP A 99 -0.42 17.93 6.24
CA ASP A 99 0.68 18.21 5.31
C ASP A 99 1.90 17.29 5.51
N ASP A 100 1.96 16.57 6.63
CA ASP A 100 3.08 15.71 7.00
C ASP A 100 2.78 14.21 6.75
N ILE A 101 1.66 13.84 6.12
CA ILE A 101 1.39 12.45 5.75
C ILE A 101 2.30 12.01 4.61
N PHE A 102 2.86 10.79 4.70
CA PHE A 102 3.84 10.32 3.73
C PHE A 102 3.23 9.91 2.38
N ILE A 103 2.16 9.11 2.42
CA ILE A 103 1.41 8.65 1.24
C ILE A 103 -0.03 9.14 1.37
N MET A 104 -0.47 9.95 0.41
CA MET A 104 -1.81 10.55 0.44
C MET A 104 -2.89 9.47 0.29
N LEU A 105 -3.96 9.59 1.08
CA LEU A 105 -5.11 8.68 1.04
C LEU A 105 -5.71 8.56 -0.36
N SER A 106 -5.76 9.66 -1.12
CA SER A 106 -6.28 9.68 -2.49
C SER A 106 -5.51 8.78 -3.46
N ILE A 107 -4.19 8.68 -3.33
CA ILE A 107 -3.35 7.79 -4.14
C ILE A 107 -3.61 6.33 -3.76
N ILE A 108 -3.71 6.06 -2.45
CA ILE A 108 -3.95 4.71 -1.94
C ILE A 108 -5.33 4.20 -2.39
N GLU A 109 -6.39 4.99 -2.19
CA GLU A 109 -7.75 4.64 -2.59
C GLU A 109 -7.83 4.36 -4.10
N HIS A 110 -7.19 5.22 -4.93
CA HIS A 110 -7.07 4.98 -6.37
C HIS A 110 -6.44 3.62 -6.68
N CYS A 111 -5.31 3.30 -6.03
CA CYS A 111 -4.62 2.03 -6.26
C CYS A 111 -5.39 0.80 -5.74
N THR A 112 -6.37 0.96 -4.84
CA THR A 112 -7.26 -0.17 -4.47
C THR A 112 -8.30 -0.51 -5.53
N MET A 113 -8.49 0.39 -6.50
CA MET A 113 -9.44 0.25 -7.61
C MET A 113 -8.73 0.07 -8.95
N LEU A 114 -7.40 0.16 -8.96
CA LEU A 114 -6.60 0.02 -10.16
C LEU A 114 -6.60 -1.44 -10.64
N ASP A 115 -7.07 -1.64 -11.86
CA ASP A 115 -6.95 -2.90 -12.58
C ASP A 115 -5.66 -2.87 -13.43
N LEU A 116 -4.67 -3.68 -13.03
CA LEU A 116 -3.45 -3.83 -13.82
C LEU A 116 -3.72 -4.67 -15.08
N PRO A 117 -3.07 -4.35 -16.23
CA PRO A 117 -3.28 -5.10 -17.47
C PRO A 117 -2.95 -6.58 -17.32
N GLU A 118 -3.90 -7.46 -17.68
CA GLU A 118 -3.74 -8.92 -17.58
C GLU A 118 -2.84 -9.52 -18.68
N ASP A 119 -2.63 -8.79 -19.78
CA ASP A 119 -1.84 -9.21 -20.93
C ASP A 119 -0.33 -8.99 -20.75
N VAL A 120 0.07 -8.25 -19.71
CA VAL A 120 1.48 -8.03 -19.38
C VAL A 120 2.04 -9.26 -18.67
N PRO A 121 3.12 -9.87 -19.19
CA PRO A 121 3.75 -11.00 -18.52
C PRO A 121 4.22 -10.64 -17.11
N ILE A 122 3.94 -11.52 -16.14
CA ILE A 122 4.39 -11.35 -14.75
C ILE A 122 5.91 -11.29 -14.72
N LYS A 123 6.44 -10.09 -14.44
CA LYS A 123 7.89 -9.85 -14.36
C LYS A 123 8.51 -10.44 -13.10
N ARG A 124 7.78 -10.39 -11.98
CA ARG A 124 8.28 -10.77 -10.65
C ARG A 124 7.16 -11.30 -9.77
N ILE A 125 7.48 -12.28 -8.95
CA ILE A 125 6.66 -12.72 -7.81
C ILE A 125 7.50 -12.59 -6.54
N SER A 126 6.98 -11.86 -5.57
CA SER A 126 7.62 -11.65 -4.27
C SER A 126 6.61 -11.72 -3.12
N PHE A 127 7.09 -12.15 -1.96
CA PHE A 127 6.39 -12.04 -0.70
C PHE A 127 7.11 -11.03 0.18
N GLY A 128 6.36 -10.17 0.85
CA GLY A 128 6.86 -9.36 1.95
C GLY A 128 6.33 -9.91 3.26
N VAL A 129 7.23 -10.20 4.21
CA VAL A 129 6.90 -10.91 5.44
C VAL A 129 7.27 -10.02 6.63
N ASP A 130 6.27 -9.42 7.27
CA ASP A 130 6.44 -8.80 8.58
C ASP A 130 6.19 -9.84 9.69
N VAL A 131 7.22 -10.09 10.51
CA VAL A 131 7.28 -11.24 11.42
C VAL A 131 6.98 -10.82 12.86
N ALA A 132 5.74 -11.06 13.29
CA ALA A 132 5.40 -11.16 14.71
C ALA A 132 5.51 -12.60 15.25
N ARG A 133 5.45 -12.74 16.58
CA ARG A 133 5.39 -14.05 17.28
C ARG A 133 4.25 -14.07 18.30
N TYR A 134 4.57 -14.21 19.58
CA TYR A 134 3.61 -14.13 20.67
C TYR A 134 3.46 -12.66 21.09
N GLY A 135 2.24 -12.13 21.07
CA GLY A 135 1.98 -10.71 21.36
C GLY A 135 0.75 -10.19 20.60
N GLY A 136 0.56 -8.87 20.65
CA GLY A 136 -0.55 -8.18 19.98
C GLY A 136 -0.29 -7.83 18.50
N ALA A 137 0.98 -7.82 18.08
CA ALA A 137 1.37 -7.55 16.69
C ALA A 137 0.94 -8.67 15.75
N GLU A 138 0.63 -8.30 14.51
CA GLU A 138 0.21 -9.22 13.45
C GLU A 138 1.42 -9.72 12.67
N THR A 139 1.46 -11.02 12.37
CA THR A 139 2.31 -11.55 11.30
C THR A 139 1.54 -11.41 10.00
N VAL A 140 2.14 -10.75 9.02
CA VAL A 140 1.54 -10.51 7.70
C VAL A 140 2.46 -11.04 6.61
N ILE A 141 1.89 -11.75 5.63
CA ILE A 141 2.56 -12.09 4.38
C ILE A 141 1.79 -11.40 3.26
N ALA A 142 2.36 -10.30 2.75
CA ALA A 142 1.92 -9.67 1.53
C ALA A 142 2.46 -10.45 0.33
N GLN A 143 1.61 -10.66 -0.66
CA GLN A 143 1.93 -11.29 -1.93
C GLN A 143 1.90 -10.23 -3.03
N ASN A 144 2.99 -10.08 -3.77
CA ASN A 144 3.06 -9.21 -4.95
C ASN A 144 3.30 -10.06 -6.20
N VAL A 145 2.32 -10.03 -7.12
CA VAL A 145 2.37 -10.72 -8.40
C VAL A 145 2.34 -9.69 -9.51
N GLY A 146 3.52 -9.33 -10.03
CA GLY A 146 3.64 -8.38 -11.13
C GLY A 146 3.03 -7.00 -10.84
N GLY A 147 2.97 -6.57 -9.57
CA GLY A 147 2.35 -5.32 -9.13
C GLY A 147 1.00 -5.51 -8.44
N LYS A 148 0.34 -6.67 -8.59
CA LYS A 148 -0.91 -6.96 -7.88
C LYS A 148 -0.61 -7.45 -6.46
N ILE A 149 -0.98 -6.64 -5.47
CA ILE A 149 -0.70 -6.87 -4.06
C ILE A 149 -1.94 -7.41 -3.34
N THR A 150 -1.78 -8.54 -2.64
CA THR A 150 -2.79 -9.11 -1.75
C THR A 150 -2.18 -9.52 -0.41
N LEU A 151 -3.00 -9.70 0.62
CA LEU A 151 -2.63 -10.09 1.98
C LEU A 151 -3.21 -11.47 2.33
N PRO A 152 -2.81 -12.55 1.64
CA PRO A 152 -3.44 -13.86 1.79
C PRO A 152 -3.27 -14.49 3.19
N ILE A 153 -2.33 -14.00 3.99
CA ILE A 153 -2.00 -14.59 5.29
C ILE A 153 -1.77 -13.48 6.32
N MET A 154 -2.66 -13.44 7.31
CA MET A 154 -2.59 -12.55 8.48
C MET A 154 -2.98 -13.34 9.72
N PHE A 155 -2.17 -13.29 10.78
CA PHE A 155 -2.47 -13.96 12.05
C PHE A 155 -1.67 -13.38 13.23
N ARG A 156 -2.13 -13.64 14.45
CA ARG A 156 -1.46 -13.23 15.70
C ARG A 156 -1.13 -14.43 16.58
N GLY A 157 -0.12 -14.28 17.44
CA GLY A 157 0.11 -15.21 18.56
C GLY A 157 0.54 -16.62 18.15
N LYS A 158 1.30 -16.77 17.06
CA LYS A 158 1.80 -18.08 16.59
C LYS A 158 3.33 -18.15 16.67
N SER A 159 3.85 -19.36 16.56
CA SER A 159 5.29 -19.61 16.53
C SER A 159 5.91 -19.22 15.18
N LEU A 160 7.20 -18.92 15.17
CA LEU A 160 7.97 -18.64 13.94
C LEU A 160 7.91 -19.81 12.93
N MET A 161 7.84 -21.05 13.45
CA MET A 161 7.68 -22.25 12.62
C MET A 161 6.34 -22.28 11.86
N THR A 162 5.29 -21.70 12.46
CA THR A 162 4.00 -21.54 11.78
C THR A 162 4.14 -20.57 10.61
N THR A 163 4.87 -19.46 10.79
CA THR A 163 5.16 -18.49 9.73
C THR A 163 5.93 -19.15 8.59
N ALA A 164 7.02 -19.87 8.89
CA ALA A 164 7.80 -20.60 7.89
C ALA A 164 6.93 -21.60 7.10
N GLY A 165 6.12 -22.41 7.78
CA GLY A 165 5.22 -23.36 7.12
C GLY A 165 4.19 -22.68 6.21
N LYS A 166 3.67 -21.52 6.61
CA LYS A 166 2.74 -20.70 5.81
C LYS A 166 3.39 -20.11 4.56
N ILE A 167 4.65 -19.67 4.65
CA ILE A 167 5.44 -19.21 3.51
C ILE A 167 5.65 -20.35 2.51
N VAL A 168 6.02 -21.54 2.99
CA VAL A 168 6.21 -22.72 2.13
C VAL A 168 4.91 -23.13 1.44
N TRP A 169 3.79 -23.10 2.16
CA TRP A 169 2.47 -23.34 1.58
C TRP A 169 2.14 -22.32 0.48
N LEU A 170 2.35 -21.03 0.75
CA LEU A 170 2.07 -19.96 -0.21
C LEU A 170 2.97 -20.06 -1.44
N TYR A 171 4.26 -20.36 -1.26
CA TYR A 171 5.20 -20.63 -2.35
C TYR A 171 4.72 -21.75 -3.28
N ARG A 172 4.27 -22.87 -2.72
CA ARG A 172 3.71 -23.99 -3.51
C ARG A 172 2.44 -23.57 -4.24
N LYS A 173 1.58 -22.80 -3.58
CA LYS A 173 0.37 -22.24 -4.19
C LYS A 173 0.71 -21.34 -5.38
N MET A 174 1.70 -20.46 -5.26
CA MET A 174 2.14 -19.61 -6.37
C MET A 174 2.67 -20.38 -7.58
N ILE A 175 3.36 -21.51 -7.36
CA ILE A 175 3.79 -22.37 -8.47
C ILE A 175 2.59 -22.99 -9.19
N ALA A 176 1.57 -23.41 -8.44
CA ALA A 176 0.37 -24.03 -8.98
C ALA A 176 -0.55 -23.04 -9.70
N ASP A 177 -0.76 -21.86 -9.11
CA ASP A 177 -1.65 -20.82 -9.63
C ASP A 177 -1.03 -20.10 -10.86
N TYR A 178 0.31 -20.03 -10.93
CA TYR A 178 1.03 -19.34 -12.02
C TYR A 178 2.02 -20.28 -12.74
N PRO A 179 1.53 -21.32 -13.44
CA PRO A 179 2.40 -22.32 -14.07
C PRO A 179 3.23 -21.75 -15.23
N ALA A 180 2.80 -20.65 -15.86
CA ALA A 180 3.55 -19.98 -16.93
C ALA A 180 4.78 -19.21 -16.40
N TYR A 181 4.73 -18.73 -15.16
CA TYR A 181 5.85 -18.03 -14.55
C TYR A 181 6.95 -19.03 -14.18
N ARG A 182 8.15 -18.88 -14.74
CA ARG A 182 9.33 -19.75 -14.49
C ARG A 182 10.44 -19.06 -13.68
N GLY A 183 10.30 -17.77 -13.39
CA GLY A 183 11.26 -16.98 -12.61
C GLY A 183 11.39 -17.39 -11.14
N LYS A 184 12.28 -16.74 -10.40
CA LYS A 184 12.41 -16.93 -8.96
C LYS A 184 11.21 -16.34 -8.21
N ILE A 185 10.91 -16.89 -7.04
CA ILE A 185 9.92 -16.37 -6.10
C ILE A 185 10.68 -15.87 -4.89
N TYR A 186 10.64 -14.56 -4.66
CA TYR A 186 11.41 -13.90 -3.61
C TYR A 186 10.60 -13.86 -2.32
N VAL A 187 11.24 -14.14 -1.20
CA VAL A 187 10.64 -14.08 0.13
C VAL A 187 11.43 -13.06 0.94
N ASN A 188 10.96 -11.82 0.93
CA ASN A 188 11.58 -10.69 1.61
C ASN A 188 11.05 -10.65 3.05
N ILE A 189 11.93 -10.90 4.03
CA ILE A 189 11.56 -11.11 5.43
C ILE A 189 12.15 -9.97 6.27
N ASP A 190 11.34 -9.32 7.11
CA ASP A 190 11.90 -8.40 8.12
C ASP A 190 12.74 -9.18 9.13
N ASP A 191 14.05 -9.04 9.01
CA ASP A 191 15.08 -9.69 9.82
C ASP A 191 15.72 -8.72 10.82
N THR A 192 15.04 -7.62 11.14
CA THR A 192 15.52 -6.65 12.16
C THR A 192 15.41 -7.21 13.59
N GLY A 193 14.56 -8.22 13.79
CA GLY A 193 14.29 -8.82 15.10
C GLY A 193 14.02 -10.32 15.04
N LEU A 194 12.74 -10.70 14.99
CA LEU A 194 12.31 -12.09 15.08
C LEU A 194 12.44 -12.88 13.76
N GLY A 195 12.65 -12.17 12.64
CA GLY A 195 12.71 -12.76 11.30
C GLY A 195 13.79 -13.80 11.11
N GLY A 196 14.94 -13.67 11.78
CA GLY A 196 16.07 -14.58 11.58
C GLY A 196 15.73 -16.04 11.84
N GLY A 197 14.88 -16.31 12.84
CA GLY A 197 14.41 -17.68 13.09
C GLY A 197 13.50 -18.24 11.99
N VAL A 198 12.82 -17.38 11.22
CA VAL A 198 12.05 -17.77 10.03
C VAL A 198 12.99 -17.94 8.84
N THR A 199 13.95 -17.03 8.65
CA THR A 199 15.01 -17.11 7.63
C THR A 199 15.75 -18.44 7.72
N ASP A 200 16.28 -18.76 8.91
CA ASP A 200 17.04 -19.98 9.16
C ASP A 200 16.22 -21.24 8.85
N ARG A 201 14.96 -21.28 9.33
CA ARG A 201 14.08 -22.43 9.10
C ARG A 201 13.72 -22.60 7.63
N LEU A 202 13.51 -21.51 6.91
CA LEU A 202 13.19 -21.58 5.47
C LEU A 202 14.39 -22.06 4.65
N GLU A 203 15.61 -21.68 4.99
CA GLU A 203 16.80 -22.20 4.31
C GLU A 203 16.96 -23.71 4.50
N GLU A 204 16.71 -24.22 5.72
CA GLU A 204 16.68 -25.67 5.99
C GLU A 204 15.63 -26.38 5.13
N VAL A 205 14.37 -25.92 5.18
CA VAL A 205 13.26 -26.54 4.42
C VAL A 205 13.48 -26.45 2.91
N LYS A 206 14.03 -25.35 2.41
CA LYS A 206 14.37 -25.17 1.00
C LYS A 206 15.37 -26.22 0.52
N GLN A 207 16.35 -26.59 1.35
CA GLN A 207 17.29 -27.67 1.05
C GLN A 207 16.63 -29.06 1.12
N GLU A 208 15.89 -29.34 2.18
CA GLU A 208 15.21 -30.63 2.41
C GLU A 208 14.20 -30.96 1.31
N GLU A 209 13.36 -29.99 0.95
CA GLU A 209 12.26 -30.15 0.01
C GLU A 209 12.61 -29.72 -1.42
N LYS A 210 13.86 -29.32 -1.67
CA LYS A 210 14.38 -28.90 -2.99
C LYS A 210 13.56 -27.76 -3.61
N LEU A 211 13.25 -26.73 -2.84
CA LEU A 211 12.45 -25.57 -3.28
C LEU A 211 13.28 -24.59 -4.14
N GLY A 212 13.86 -25.06 -5.26
CA GLY A 212 14.91 -24.37 -6.01
C GLY A 212 14.54 -23.03 -6.67
N ARG A 213 13.25 -22.64 -6.70
CA ARG A 213 12.81 -21.32 -7.18
C ARG A 213 12.62 -20.32 -6.04
N MET A 214 12.65 -20.76 -4.77
CA MET A 214 12.54 -19.88 -3.62
C MET A 214 13.87 -19.16 -3.38
N VAL A 215 13.83 -17.83 -3.31
CA VAL A 215 14.95 -16.97 -2.93
C VAL A 215 14.57 -16.27 -1.63
N ILE A 216 15.29 -16.57 -0.56
CA ILE A 216 15.04 -15.99 0.76
C ILE A 216 15.91 -14.74 0.88
N VAL A 217 15.28 -13.62 1.25
CA VAL A 217 15.92 -12.31 1.31
C VAL A 217 15.67 -11.72 2.71
N PRO A 218 16.63 -11.85 3.64
CA PRO A 218 16.54 -11.17 4.92
C PRO A 218 16.76 -9.67 4.71
N VAL A 219 15.78 -8.86 5.13
CA VAL A 219 15.80 -7.40 5.03
C VAL A 219 15.98 -6.84 6.43
N ASN A 220 17.07 -6.12 6.66
CA ASN A 220 17.34 -5.46 7.93
C ASN A 220 16.98 -3.97 7.82
N ALA A 221 15.94 -3.53 8.51
CA ALA A 221 15.49 -2.14 8.52
C ALA A 221 16.49 -1.19 9.22
N ALA A 222 17.44 -1.72 9.99
CA ALA A 222 18.55 -0.96 10.56
C ALA A 222 19.78 -0.91 9.63
N ALA A 223 19.74 -1.57 8.47
CA ALA A 223 20.81 -1.47 7.49
C ALA A 223 20.88 -0.06 6.88
N ARG A 224 22.05 0.25 6.30
CA ARG A 224 22.22 1.48 5.53
C ARG A 224 21.31 1.45 4.30
N VAL A 225 20.71 2.59 3.98
CA VAL A 225 20.01 2.82 2.71
C VAL A 225 20.95 2.52 1.54
N PRO A 226 20.51 1.72 0.54
CA PRO A 226 21.35 1.41 -0.61
C PRO A 226 21.66 2.66 -1.46
N ASP A 227 22.67 2.54 -2.31
CA ASP A 227 23.08 3.60 -3.24
C ASP A 227 22.27 3.57 -4.56
N ASP A 228 21.16 2.82 -4.58
CA ASP A 228 20.25 2.65 -5.72
C ASP A 228 19.81 4.01 -6.28
N LEU A 229 19.69 4.13 -7.60
CA LEU A 229 19.24 5.36 -8.24
C LEU A 229 17.71 5.42 -8.26
N VAL A 230 17.16 6.42 -7.59
CA VAL A 230 15.73 6.75 -7.56
C VAL A 230 15.48 8.05 -8.30
N GLU A 231 14.27 8.22 -8.83
CA GLU A 231 13.86 9.48 -9.45
C GLU A 231 13.32 10.44 -8.39
N ASP A 232 13.88 11.63 -8.31
CA ASP A 232 13.32 12.76 -7.59
C ASP A 232 13.22 13.87 -8.62
N GLY A 233 12.05 14.50 -8.82
CA GLY A 233 11.60 15.19 -10.05
C GLY A 233 12.55 16.16 -10.79
N SER A 234 13.77 16.37 -10.30
CA SER A 234 14.95 16.93 -10.95
C SER A 234 15.87 15.92 -11.70
N GLY A 235 15.74 14.60 -11.52
CA GLY A 235 16.57 13.56 -12.17
C GLY A 235 16.79 12.31 -11.31
N LYS A 236 17.81 11.51 -11.66
CA LYS A 236 18.22 10.32 -10.89
C LYS A 236 19.19 10.70 -9.78
N ILE A 237 18.88 10.33 -8.55
CA ILE A 237 19.69 10.57 -7.35
C ILE A 237 19.80 9.29 -6.53
N LYS A 238 20.84 9.15 -5.69
CA LYS A 238 20.97 7.98 -4.83
C LYS A 238 19.91 7.98 -3.74
N ALA A 239 19.31 6.82 -3.49
CA ALA A 239 18.34 6.63 -2.41
C ALA A 239 18.91 7.07 -1.06
N CYS A 240 20.18 6.78 -0.79
CA CYS A 240 20.84 7.17 0.46
C CYS A 240 21.03 8.69 0.63
N ASP A 241 20.88 9.50 -0.42
CA ASP A 241 20.90 10.96 -0.35
C ASP A 241 19.50 11.54 -0.07
N ILE A 242 18.43 10.79 -0.42
CA ILE A 242 17.04 11.17 -0.12
C ILE A 242 16.61 10.68 1.26
N TYR A 243 16.76 9.37 1.52
CA TYR A 243 16.12 8.70 2.65
C TYR A 243 17.05 8.62 3.87
N ASP A 244 16.49 8.87 5.05
CA ASP A 244 17.25 8.87 6.31
C ASP A 244 17.60 7.46 6.78
N ASP A 245 16.72 6.49 6.53
CA ASP A 245 16.86 5.08 6.90
C ASP A 245 16.21 4.11 5.89
N MET A 246 16.45 2.81 6.07
CA MET A 246 15.93 1.76 5.20
C MET A 246 14.39 1.71 5.20
N THR A 247 13.74 2.09 6.31
CA THR A 247 12.27 2.08 6.38
C THR A 247 11.69 3.16 5.46
N ALA A 248 12.27 4.36 5.49
CA ALA A 248 11.92 5.45 4.59
C ALA A 248 12.14 5.07 3.12
N TYR A 249 13.22 4.36 2.82
CA TYR A 249 13.49 3.87 1.46
C TYR A 249 12.47 2.82 0.98
N LEU A 250 12.15 1.82 1.81
CA LEU A 250 11.19 0.77 1.48
C LEU A 250 9.80 1.36 1.21
N TRP A 251 9.36 2.27 2.07
CA TRP A 251 8.09 2.97 1.90
C TRP A 251 8.10 3.95 0.73
N GLY A 252 9.22 4.62 0.48
CA GLY A 252 9.42 5.47 -0.70
C GLY A 252 9.25 4.69 -1.99
N THR A 253 9.81 3.48 -2.06
CA THR A 253 9.61 2.56 -3.19
C THR A 253 8.14 2.25 -3.42
N VAL A 254 7.35 2.03 -2.35
CA VAL A 254 5.89 1.84 -2.47
C VAL A 254 5.22 3.11 -2.99
N LYS A 255 5.54 4.26 -2.41
CA LYS A 255 4.98 5.56 -2.80
C LYS A 255 5.18 5.85 -4.28
N ASP A 256 6.41 5.70 -4.77
CA ASP A 256 6.76 5.97 -6.17
C ASP A 256 5.99 5.04 -7.11
N LYS A 257 5.90 3.75 -6.76
CA LYS A 257 5.16 2.76 -7.56
C LYS A 257 3.64 2.96 -7.53
N LEU A 258 3.08 3.47 -6.43
CA LEU A 258 1.66 3.85 -6.37
C LEU A 258 1.38 5.07 -7.25
N ILE A 259 2.24 6.09 -7.22
CA ILE A 259 2.12 7.29 -8.07
C ILE A 259 2.23 6.91 -9.55
N ALA A 260 3.12 5.98 -9.88
CA ALA A 260 3.30 5.47 -11.23
C ALA A 260 2.23 4.46 -11.70
N GLU A 261 1.21 4.18 -10.86
CA GLU A 261 0.17 3.18 -11.14
C GLU A 261 0.73 1.78 -11.48
N GLU A 262 1.87 1.42 -10.88
CA GLU A 262 2.48 0.10 -11.04
C GLU A 262 1.95 -0.94 -10.04
N LEU A 263 1.25 -0.48 -8.99
CA LEU A 263 0.72 -1.32 -7.93
C LEU A 263 -0.80 -1.22 -7.84
N SER A 264 -1.45 -2.39 -7.81
CA SER A 264 -2.83 -2.54 -7.39
C SER A 264 -2.85 -3.12 -5.99
N LEU A 265 -3.60 -2.50 -5.08
CA LEU A 265 -3.68 -2.89 -3.67
C LEU A 265 -4.98 -3.65 -3.38
N GLU A 266 -4.91 -4.66 -2.52
CA GLU A 266 -6.13 -5.24 -1.96
C GLU A 266 -6.92 -4.18 -1.19
N ASN A 267 -8.23 -4.14 -1.42
CA ASN A 267 -9.14 -3.20 -0.78
C ASN A 267 -9.44 -3.57 0.68
N ASP A 268 -8.41 -3.47 1.52
CA ASP A 268 -8.44 -3.77 2.94
C ASP A 268 -8.38 -2.47 3.77
N ASN A 269 -9.35 -2.28 4.68
CA ASN A 269 -9.47 -1.04 5.44
C ASN A 269 -8.26 -0.76 6.33
N GLU A 270 -7.67 -1.80 6.92
CA GLU A 270 -6.51 -1.66 7.80
C GLU A 270 -5.25 -1.30 6.98
N LEU A 271 -5.02 -1.96 5.85
CA LEU A 271 -3.90 -1.64 4.95
C LEU A 271 -3.95 -0.19 4.51
N VAL A 272 -5.11 0.28 4.03
CA VAL A 272 -5.29 1.67 3.60
C VAL A 272 -5.02 2.62 4.76
N ALA A 273 -5.58 2.34 5.94
CA ALA A 273 -5.37 3.16 7.12
C ALA A 273 -3.89 3.21 7.55
N GLN A 274 -3.16 2.09 7.51
CA GLN A 274 -1.75 2.03 7.85
C GLN A 274 -0.88 2.81 6.85
N LEU A 275 -1.17 2.72 5.55
CA LEU A 275 -0.46 3.48 4.51
C LEU A 275 -0.72 4.98 4.62
N SER A 276 -1.94 5.39 5.00
CA SER A 276 -2.37 6.80 4.98
C SER A 276 -2.17 7.56 6.30
N CYS A 277 -1.68 6.92 7.37
CA CYS A 277 -1.55 7.56 8.68
C CYS A 277 -0.10 7.83 9.13
N ARG A 278 0.88 7.26 8.40
CA ARG A 278 2.29 7.38 8.74
C ARG A 278 2.82 8.75 8.32
N LYS A 279 3.42 9.46 9.29
CA LYS A 279 3.94 10.82 9.09
C LYS A 279 5.38 10.81 8.58
N GLN A 280 5.76 11.87 7.88
CA GLN A 280 7.10 12.17 7.41
C GLN A 280 7.60 13.50 7.98
N LYS A 281 8.92 13.67 8.07
CA LYS A 281 9.56 14.97 8.33
C LYS A 281 10.90 15.06 7.61
N MET A 282 11.32 16.28 7.32
CA MET A 282 12.67 16.54 6.85
C MET A 282 13.62 16.63 8.05
N THR A 283 14.70 15.86 8.02
CA THR A 283 15.75 15.95 9.05
C THR A 283 16.61 17.19 8.85
N SER A 284 17.37 17.60 9.88
CA SER A 284 18.34 18.70 9.76
C SER A 284 19.47 18.42 8.76
N ARG A 285 19.63 17.17 8.31
CA ARG A 285 20.57 16.76 7.26
C ARG A 285 19.98 16.87 5.85
N GLY A 286 18.73 17.29 5.71
CA GLY A 286 18.04 17.35 4.42
C GLY A 286 17.59 15.98 3.91
N LYS A 287 17.42 14.99 4.79
CA LYS A 287 16.92 13.66 4.44
C LYS A 287 15.49 13.44 4.91
N LEU A 288 14.73 12.69 4.14
CA LEU A 288 13.37 12.27 4.44
C LEU A 288 13.37 11.19 5.53
N TYR A 289 12.70 11.48 6.64
CA TYR A 289 12.49 10.55 7.74
C TYR A 289 11.01 10.17 7.85
N LEU A 290 10.74 8.89 8.10
CA LEU A 290 9.40 8.40 8.42
C LEU A 290 9.25 8.14 9.91
N GLU A 291 8.06 8.46 10.40
CA GLU A 291 7.62 8.16 11.76
C GLU A 291 7.93 6.69 12.11
N SER A 292 8.63 6.49 13.23
CA SER A 292 8.98 5.17 13.74
C SER A 292 7.77 4.47 14.39
N LYS A 293 7.82 3.13 14.52
CA LYS A 293 6.77 2.35 15.21
C LYS A 293 6.53 2.85 16.64
N ASP A 294 7.58 3.28 17.34
CA ASP A 294 7.50 3.83 18.69
C ASP A 294 6.84 5.22 18.73
N GLU A 295 7.09 6.08 17.74
CA GLU A 295 6.41 7.37 17.62
C GLU A 295 4.92 7.20 17.28
N MET A 296 4.57 6.27 16.37
CA MET A 296 3.18 5.90 16.08
C MET A 296 2.45 5.45 17.34
N LYS A 297 3.09 4.57 18.13
CA LYS A 297 2.53 4.09 19.40
C LYS A 297 2.33 5.21 20.42
N LYS A 298 3.23 6.19 20.49
CA LYS A 298 3.06 7.38 21.34
C LYS A 298 1.87 8.26 20.91
N ARG A 299 1.51 8.24 19.62
CA ARG A 299 0.29 8.85 19.07
C ARG A 299 -0.97 7.99 19.26
N GLY A 300 -0.84 6.81 19.86
CA GLY A 300 -1.96 5.88 20.06
C GLY A 300 -2.33 5.08 18.80
N ILE A 301 -1.47 5.09 17.78
CA ILE A 301 -1.66 4.33 16.54
C ILE A 301 -0.87 3.02 16.65
N GLU A 302 -1.49 1.92 16.21
CA GLU A 302 -0.84 0.61 16.17
C GLU A 302 0.28 0.54 15.12
N SER A 303 1.12 -0.49 15.24
CA SER A 303 2.19 -0.80 14.28
C SER A 303 1.62 -1.03 12.87
N PRO A 304 2.27 -0.53 11.80
CA PRO A 304 1.77 -0.64 10.43
C PRO A 304 2.16 -1.99 9.78
N ASP A 305 1.83 -3.11 10.44
CA ASP A 305 2.34 -4.44 10.08
C ASP A 305 2.00 -4.86 8.63
N ARG A 306 0.81 -4.50 8.12
CA ARG A 306 0.39 -4.81 6.74
C ARG A 306 1.09 -3.93 5.74
N ALA A 307 1.22 -2.64 6.03
CA ALA A 307 1.91 -1.70 5.16
C ALA A 307 3.43 -1.98 5.09
N ASP A 308 4.05 -2.38 6.19
CA ASP A 308 5.44 -2.83 6.21
C ASP A 308 5.62 -4.13 5.39
N ALA A 309 4.69 -5.09 5.49
CA ALA A 309 4.71 -6.26 4.62
C ALA A 309 4.56 -5.90 3.12
N VAL A 310 3.71 -4.93 2.78
CA VAL A 310 3.62 -4.40 1.40
C VAL A 310 4.95 -3.79 0.95
N ALA A 311 5.58 -2.97 1.79
CA ALA A 311 6.87 -2.36 1.50
C ALA A 311 7.97 -3.40 1.29
N LEU A 312 8.03 -4.43 2.14
CA LEU A 312 8.93 -5.56 1.96
C LEU A 312 8.66 -6.30 0.64
N SER A 313 7.41 -6.49 0.24
CA SER A 313 7.08 -7.20 -1.00
C SER A 313 7.57 -6.48 -2.25
N CYS A 314 7.70 -5.15 -2.18
CA CYS A 314 8.18 -4.30 -3.28
C CYS A 314 9.71 -4.18 -3.31
N TYR A 315 10.41 -4.64 -2.27
CA TYR A 315 11.87 -4.55 -2.20
C TYR A 315 12.55 -5.47 -3.23
N GLU A 316 13.50 -4.90 -3.97
CA GLU A 316 14.31 -5.61 -4.92
C GLU A 316 15.79 -5.40 -4.57
N ILE A 317 16.52 -6.49 -4.37
CA ILE A 317 17.97 -6.42 -4.31
C ILE A 317 18.46 -6.43 -5.76
N GLU A 318 19.20 -5.40 -6.16
CA GLU A 318 20.01 -5.45 -7.38
C GLU A 318 21.00 -6.61 -7.25
N THR A 319 20.65 -7.75 -7.83
CA THR A 319 21.57 -8.86 -7.97
C THR A 319 22.34 -8.59 -9.25
N PHE A 320 23.64 -8.30 -9.12
CA PHE A 320 24.54 -8.17 -10.27
C PHE A 320 24.39 -9.42 -11.16
N HIS A 321 23.70 -9.27 -12.27
CA HIS A 321 23.62 -10.31 -13.30
C HIS A 321 24.94 -10.28 -14.06
N ILE A 322 25.73 -11.36 -13.97
CA ILE A 322 26.97 -11.52 -14.75
C ILE A 322 26.71 -11.33 -16.26
N ASP A 323 25.48 -11.57 -16.72
CA ASP A 323 25.06 -11.38 -18.11
C ASP A 323 25.22 -9.93 -18.61
N SER A 324 25.23 -8.92 -17.72
CA SER A 324 25.46 -7.51 -18.10
C SER A 324 26.93 -7.16 -18.33
N LEU A 325 27.87 -8.08 -18.07
CA LEU A 325 29.29 -7.92 -18.39
C LEU A 325 29.70 -8.57 -19.71
N ILE A 326 28.78 -9.31 -20.37
CA ILE A 326 29.05 -10.07 -21.59
C ILE A 326 28.35 -9.43 -22.81
N SER A 327 27.65 -8.30 -22.63
CA SER A 327 27.11 -7.48 -23.74
C SER A 327 28.08 -6.40 -24.19
#